data_AF-A0A8D6XYW9-F1
#
_entry.id   AF-A0A8D6XYW9-F1
#
_cell.length_a   1.000
_cell.length_b   1.000
_cell.length_c   1.000
_cell.angle_alpha   90.00
_cell.angle_beta   90.00
_cell.angle_gamma   90.00
#
_symmetry.space_group_name_H-M   'P 1'
#
loop_
_entity.id
_entity.type
_entity.pdbx_description
1 polymer ?
#
loop_
_entity_poly.entity_id
_entity_poly.type
_entity_poly.pdbx_seq_one_letter_code
_entity_poly.pdbx_strand_id
1 'polypeptide(L)'
;MRQILTPSLLALLLTACNAPETSMTQTQSPATEAAAEADVEAGGRGLAKLNPSPRKAYEVTVKIDKAPGAFGAVNGYAQYDVTNDSECGRIHPETGVGRRITSNESFALQKVSEQEYHGTIYLDLMQDEDYYGRGVCHWELTGTRVSLKATGAAAETEFLPFLDFKDIISGKPATLYFWKGGYPREDIENYADMGLSNAADFKPELREELFSVTVVAKEARP
;
A
#
# COMPACT_ATOMS: atom_id res chain seq x y z
N MET A 1 70.27 -12.26 -62.65
CA MET A 1 71.23 -12.00 -61.56
C MET A 1 70.49 -11.26 -60.46
N ARG A 2 70.64 -11.70 -59.21
CA ARG A 2 70.02 -11.21 -57.97
C ARG A 2 69.68 -9.71 -57.95
N GLN A 3 68.52 -9.35 -57.40
CA GLN A 3 68.47 -8.57 -56.15
C GLN A 3 67.10 -8.64 -55.48
N ILE A 4 67.17 -8.97 -54.20
CA ILE A 4 66.11 -9.10 -53.20
C ILE A 4 65.85 -7.70 -52.62
N LEU A 5 64.60 -7.32 -52.42
CA LEU A 5 64.19 -6.32 -51.44
C LEU A 5 62.67 -6.44 -51.16
N THR A 6 62.33 -7.18 -50.11
CA THR A 6 61.14 -6.91 -49.29
C THR A 6 61.36 -5.62 -48.51
N PRO A 7 60.31 -4.80 -48.26
CA PRO A 7 59.83 -4.79 -46.88
C PRO A 7 58.33 -4.52 -46.66
N SER A 8 57.90 -4.97 -45.49
CA SER A 8 56.90 -4.36 -44.60
C SER A 8 55.41 -4.47 -44.92
N LEU A 9 54.86 -5.58 -44.42
CA LEU A 9 53.52 -5.65 -43.83
C LEU A 9 53.40 -4.58 -42.72
N LEU A 10 52.54 -3.58 -42.91
CA LEU A 10 52.09 -2.69 -41.83
C LEU A 10 50.68 -3.14 -41.43
N ALA A 11 50.60 -3.97 -40.39
CA ALA A 11 49.33 -4.33 -39.78
C ALA A 11 48.87 -3.14 -38.89
N LEU A 12 47.85 -2.41 -39.34
CA LEU A 12 47.12 -1.48 -38.49
C LEU A 12 46.29 -2.28 -37.47
N LEU A 13 46.81 -2.42 -36.26
CA LEU A 13 46.02 -2.81 -35.09
C LEU A 13 45.18 -1.60 -34.67
N LEU A 14 43.92 -1.58 -35.09
CA LEU A 14 42.90 -0.72 -34.49
C LEU A 14 42.61 -1.28 -33.09
N THR A 15 43.27 -0.72 -32.09
CA THR A 15 42.89 -0.89 -30.68
C THR A 15 41.52 -0.26 -30.50
N ALA A 16 40.48 -1.09 -30.45
CA ALA A 16 39.18 -0.67 -29.96
C ALA A 16 39.32 -0.27 -28.49
N CYS A 17 39.22 1.04 -28.22
CA CYS A 17 38.97 1.53 -26.87
C CYS A 17 37.56 1.08 -26.48
N ASN A 18 37.42 -0.12 -25.91
CA ASN A 18 36.24 -0.43 -25.11
C ASN A 18 36.33 0.48 -23.88
N ALA A 19 35.53 1.54 -23.87
CA ALA A 19 35.27 2.27 -22.65
C ALA A 19 34.75 1.26 -21.62
N PRO A 20 35.24 1.27 -20.36
CA PRO A 20 34.61 0.48 -19.33
C PRO A 20 33.16 0.98 -19.22
N GLU A 21 32.20 0.07 -19.32
CA GLU A 21 30.83 0.32 -18.88
C GLU A 21 30.91 0.66 -17.39
N THR A 22 31.07 1.95 -17.11
CA THR A 22 30.69 2.51 -15.84
C THR A 22 29.22 2.21 -15.69
N SER A 23 28.89 1.30 -14.78
CA SER A 23 27.57 1.10 -14.21
C SER A 23 27.09 2.46 -13.70
N MET A 24 26.50 3.26 -14.60
CA MET A 24 25.79 4.47 -14.27
C MET A 24 24.54 4.01 -13.52
N THR A 25 24.47 4.36 -12.25
CA THR A 25 23.27 4.34 -11.42
C THR A 25 22.09 4.78 -12.29
N GLN A 26 21.11 3.90 -12.53
CA GLN A 26 19.97 4.21 -13.38
C GLN A 26 19.16 5.34 -12.73
N THR A 27 19.45 6.58 -13.09
CA THR A 27 18.43 7.62 -13.02
C THR A 27 17.30 7.16 -13.94
N GLN A 28 16.13 6.90 -13.38
CA GLN A 28 15.02 6.38 -14.15
C GLN A 28 14.62 7.37 -15.24
N SER A 29 14.21 6.84 -16.39
CA SER A 29 13.75 7.69 -17.49
C SER A 29 12.47 8.44 -17.07
N PRO A 30 12.28 9.71 -17.50
CA PRO A 30 11.05 10.45 -17.26
C PRO A 30 9.77 9.70 -17.69
N ALA A 31 9.87 8.81 -18.68
CA ALA A 31 8.75 7.98 -19.12
C ALA A 31 8.39 6.89 -18.10
N THR A 32 9.38 6.21 -17.52
CA THR A 32 9.18 5.21 -16.45
C THR A 32 8.57 5.85 -15.23
N GLU A 33 9.06 7.05 -14.90
CA GLU A 33 8.57 7.85 -13.81
C GLU A 33 7.11 8.29 -13.98
N ALA A 34 6.71 8.76 -15.17
CA ALA A 34 5.32 9.11 -15.44
C ALA A 34 4.39 7.89 -15.41
N ALA A 35 4.86 6.74 -15.91
CA ALA A 35 4.10 5.49 -15.85
C ALA A 35 3.88 5.03 -14.40
N ALA A 36 4.89 5.15 -13.54
CA ALA A 36 4.77 4.83 -12.12
C ALA A 36 3.78 5.75 -11.39
N GLU A 37 3.75 7.05 -11.73
CA GLU A 37 2.76 7.96 -11.16
C GLU A 37 1.33 7.59 -11.60
N ALA A 38 1.14 7.29 -12.89
CA ALA A 38 -0.15 6.83 -13.39
C ALA A 38 -0.59 5.50 -12.76
N ASP A 39 0.35 4.60 -12.47
CA ASP A 39 0.07 3.36 -11.74
C ASP A 39 -0.41 3.64 -10.32
N VAL A 40 0.23 4.55 -9.58
CA VAL A 40 -0.22 4.97 -8.23
C VAL A 40 -1.63 5.59 -8.28
N GLU A 41 -1.91 6.47 -9.25
CA GLU A 41 -3.26 7.06 -9.42
C GLU A 41 -4.31 6.00 -9.77
N ALA A 42 -3.91 4.89 -10.39
CA ALA A 42 -4.77 3.73 -10.66
C ALA A 42 -4.88 2.75 -9.48
N GLY A 43 -4.26 3.05 -8.33
CA GLY A 43 -4.25 2.19 -7.14
C GLY A 43 -3.14 1.13 -7.11
N GLY A 44 -2.18 1.23 -8.02
CA GLY A 44 -0.94 0.44 -8.00
C GLY A 44 0.10 1.01 -7.04
N ARG A 45 1.35 0.57 -7.18
CA ARG A 45 2.46 0.89 -6.26
C ARG A 45 3.54 1.74 -6.90
N GLY A 46 3.37 2.09 -8.17
CA GLY A 46 4.39 2.74 -8.98
C GLY A 46 5.64 1.88 -9.10
N LEU A 47 6.75 2.40 -8.58
CA LEU A 47 8.05 1.72 -8.62
C LEU A 47 8.25 0.75 -7.46
N ALA A 48 7.41 0.85 -6.42
CA ALA A 48 7.59 0.08 -5.21
C ALA A 48 7.40 -1.42 -5.46
N LYS A 49 8.20 -2.23 -4.78
CA LYS A 49 8.17 -3.69 -4.90
C LYS A 49 7.71 -4.33 -3.61
N LEU A 50 7.21 -5.55 -3.76
CA LEU A 50 6.88 -6.41 -2.64
C LEU A 50 8.11 -7.24 -2.24
N ASN A 51 8.30 -7.40 -0.94
CA ASN A 51 9.21 -8.39 -0.41
C ASN A 51 8.79 -9.78 -0.92
N PRO A 52 9.65 -10.53 -1.62
CA PRO A 52 9.31 -11.85 -2.17
C PRO A 52 9.09 -12.92 -1.09
N SER A 53 9.39 -12.62 0.17
CA SER A 53 9.34 -13.55 1.29
C SER A 53 9.11 -12.81 2.60
N PRO A 54 7.93 -12.17 2.80
CA PRO A 54 7.63 -11.50 4.06
C PRO A 54 7.57 -12.50 5.21
N ARG A 55 7.93 -12.04 6.42
CA ARG A 55 8.08 -12.90 7.60
C ARG A 55 7.34 -12.38 8.83
N LYS A 56 7.02 -11.09 8.89
CA LYS A 56 6.40 -10.46 10.08
C LYS A 56 4.87 -10.48 9.96
N ALA A 57 4.27 -11.66 10.01
CA ALA A 57 2.84 -11.88 9.83
C ALA A 57 2.00 -11.46 11.06
N TYR A 58 0.84 -10.87 10.82
CA TYR A 58 -0.18 -10.54 11.81
C TYR A 58 -1.55 -11.04 11.34
N GLU A 59 -2.23 -11.79 12.20
CA GLU A 59 -3.60 -12.24 12.00
C GLU A 59 -4.57 -11.12 12.38
N VAL A 60 -5.31 -10.64 11.40
CA VAL A 60 -6.37 -9.64 11.52
C VAL A 60 -7.70 -10.36 11.78
N THR A 61 -8.43 -9.93 12.79
CA THR A 61 -9.80 -10.36 13.05
C THR A 61 -10.72 -9.14 12.98
N VAL A 62 -11.77 -9.26 12.18
CA VAL A 62 -12.84 -8.28 12.02
C VAL A 62 -14.10 -8.86 12.62
N LYS A 63 -14.76 -8.13 13.53
CA LYS A 63 -16.03 -8.49 14.14
C LYS A 63 -17.06 -7.40 13.91
N ILE A 64 -18.25 -7.78 13.46
CA ILE A 64 -19.36 -6.88 13.19
C ILE A 64 -20.47 -7.15 14.20
N ASP A 65 -20.88 -6.14 14.96
CA ASP A 65 -21.98 -6.25 15.92
C ASP A 65 -23.18 -5.41 15.47
N LYS A 66 -24.39 -6.00 15.60
CA LYS A 66 -25.69 -5.37 15.27
C LYS A 66 -25.77 -4.82 13.83
N ALA A 67 -25.17 -5.51 12.87
CA ALA A 67 -25.19 -5.11 11.46
C ALA A 67 -26.63 -4.83 10.96
N PRO A 68 -26.84 -3.77 10.17
CA PRO A 68 -28.15 -3.45 9.58
C PRO A 68 -28.60 -4.46 8.51
N GLY A 69 -27.67 -5.21 7.94
CA GLY A 69 -27.89 -6.22 6.92
C GLY A 69 -26.61 -6.99 6.61
N ALA A 70 -26.64 -7.83 5.57
CA ALA A 70 -25.48 -8.60 5.14
C ALA A 70 -24.45 -7.71 4.42
N PHE A 71 -23.17 -8.01 4.61
CA PHE A 71 -22.09 -7.43 3.82
C PHE A 71 -21.58 -8.45 2.81
N GLY A 72 -21.93 -8.26 1.54
CA GLY A 72 -21.55 -9.12 0.43
C GLY A 72 -20.15 -8.83 -0.13
N ALA A 73 -19.60 -7.64 0.14
CA ALA A 73 -18.25 -7.27 -0.24
C ALA A 73 -17.49 -6.75 0.99
N VAL A 74 -16.50 -7.54 1.45
CA VAL A 74 -15.63 -7.23 2.59
C VAL A 74 -14.18 -7.35 2.15
N ASN A 75 -13.49 -6.22 2.02
CA ASN A 75 -12.15 -6.14 1.47
C ASN A 75 -11.17 -5.57 2.51
N GLY A 76 -9.99 -6.16 2.65
CA GLY A 76 -8.93 -5.66 3.53
C GLY A 76 -7.86 -4.90 2.75
N TYR A 77 -7.39 -3.79 3.31
CA TYR A 77 -6.29 -2.99 2.76
C TYR A 77 -5.28 -2.65 3.86
N ALA A 78 -4.01 -3.02 3.67
CA ALA A 78 -2.90 -2.63 4.53
C ALA A 78 -2.19 -1.43 3.91
N GLN A 79 -2.10 -0.32 4.66
CA GLN A 79 -1.43 0.89 4.21
C GLN A 79 0.02 0.90 4.66
N TYR A 80 0.92 1.19 3.72
CA TYR A 80 2.35 1.34 3.96
C TYR A 80 2.78 2.72 3.49
N ASP A 81 3.69 3.33 4.23
CA ASP A 81 4.26 4.63 3.89
C ASP A 81 5.78 4.58 4.02
N VAL A 82 6.46 5.33 3.16
CA VAL A 82 7.89 5.56 3.29
C VAL A 82 8.14 6.60 4.39
N THR A 83 9.03 6.29 5.33
CA THR A 83 9.31 7.17 6.49
C THR A 83 10.39 8.20 6.23
N ASN A 84 11.20 8.01 5.19
CA ASN A 84 12.31 8.88 4.78
C ASN A 84 12.13 9.42 3.34
N ASP A 85 10.90 9.75 2.95
CA ASP A 85 10.54 10.16 1.58
C ASP A 85 11.35 11.36 1.05
N SER A 86 11.75 12.27 1.93
CA SER A 86 12.58 13.44 1.61
C SER A 86 14.02 13.06 1.21
N GLU A 87 14.51 11.91 1.68
CA GLU A 87 15.87 11.42 1.46
C GLU A 87 15.94 10.49 0.24
N CYS A 88 14.94 9.63 0.05
CA CYS A 88 14.98 8.57 -0.98
C CYS A 88 14.04 8.81 -2.18
N GLY A 89 12.98 9.62 -2.01
CA GLY A 89 11.85 9.68 -2.92
C GLY A 89 11.96 10.77 -3.99
N ARG A 90 10.84 11.22 -4.54
CA ARG A 90 10.84 12.42 -5.38
C ARG A 90 10.73 13.68 -4.54
N ILE A 91 11.26 14.78 -5.07
CA ILE A 91 11.14 16.09 -4.48
C ILE A 91 10.21 16.94 -5.32
N HIS A 92 9.29 17.66 -4.68
CA HIS A 92 8.50 18.69 -5.34
C HIS A 92 9.43 19.79 -5.88
N PRO A 93 9.48 20.05 -7.20
CA PRO A 93 10.40 21.02 -7.76
C PRO A 93 10.21 22.43 -7.22
N GLU A 94 8.97 22.82 -6.88
CA GLU A 94 8.69 24.18 -6.40
C GLU A 94 9.00 24.36 -4.91
N THR A 95 8.80 23.33 -4.09
CA THR A 95 8.86 23.46 -2.61
C THR A 95 10.09 22.82 -1.99
N GLY A 96 10.78 21.93 -2.71
CA GLY A 96 11.90 21.17 -2.18
C GLY A 96 11.49 20.07 -1.18
N VAL A 97 10.19 19.85 -0.96
CA VAL A 97 9.66 18.86 -0.01
C VAL A 97 9.58 17.47 -0.66
N GLY A 98 9.86 16.42 0.12
CA GLY A 98 9.62 15.04 -0.27
C GLY A 98 8.16 14.81 -0.69
N ARG A 99 7.96 14.18 -1.85
CA ARG A 99 6.66 13.67 -2.26
C ARG A 99 6.38 12.42 -1.45
N ARG A 100 5.25 12.40 -0.75
CA ARG A 100 4.80 11.23 0.00
C ARG A 100 4.72 10.01 -0.91
N ILE A 101 5.31 8.91 -0.47
CA ILE A 101 5.25 7.61 -1.14
C ILE A 101 4.43 6.69 -0.25
N THR A 102 3.34 6.16 -0.79
CA THR A 102 2.36 5.34 -0.07
C THR A 102 1.93 4.16 -0.94
N SER A 103 1.56 3.05 -0.32
CA SER A 103 0.98 1.89 -1.00
C SER A 103 -0.18 1.33 -0.19
N ASN A 104 -1.26 0.96 -0.86
CA ASN A 104 -2.40 0.27 -0.25
C ASN A 104 -2.46 -1.15 -0.79
N GLU A 105 -2.06 -2.12 0.03
CA GLU A 105 -2.00 -3.52 -0.35
C GLU A 105 -3.29 -4.23 0.03
N SER A 106 -4.00 -4.77 -0.95
CA SER A 106 -5.15 -5.63 -0.69
C SER A 106 -4.71 -6.91 0.01
N PHE A 107 -5.42 -7.32 1.06
CA PHE A 107 -5.28 -8.64 1.65
C PHE A 107 -6.64 -9.35 1.72
N ALA A 108 -6.61 -10.68 1.61
CA ALA A 108 -7.83 -11.47 1.64
C ALA A 108 -8.39 -11.54 3.06
N LEU A 109 -9.69 -11.27 3.19
CA LEU A 109 -10.47 -11.54 4.39
C LEU A 109 -11.34 -12.77 4.17
N GLN A 110 -11.01 -13.88 4.84
CA GLN A 110 -11.83 -15.09 4.83
C GLN A 110 -13.01 -14.92 5.78
N LYS A 111 -14.22 -15.13 5.25
CA LYS A 111 -15.45 -15.13 6.05
C LYS A 111 -15.50 -16.37 6.94
N VAL A 112 -15.51 -16.16 8.26
CA VAL A 112 -15.69 -17.21 9.27
C VAL A 112 -17.16 -17.35 9.64
N SER A 113 -17.87 -16.23 9.72
CA SER A 113 -19.33 -16.17 9.90
C SER A 113 -19.88 -14.89 9.27
N GLU A 114 -21.21 -14.68 9.33
CA GLU A 114 -21.82 -13.42 8.92
C GLU A 114 -21.28 -12.18 9.67
N GLN A 115 -20.72 -12.38 10.87
CA GLN A 115 -20.23 -11.31 11.74
C GLN A 115 -18.71 -11.35 11.95
N GLU A 116 -17.98 -12.29 11.34
CA GLU A 116 -16.57 -12.49 11.63
C GLU A 116 -15.76 -12.84 10.39
N TYR A 117 -14.65 -12.14 10.20
CA TYR A 117 -13.71 -12.33 9.09
C TYR A 117 -12.28 -12.34 9.63
N HIS A 118 -11.46 -13.23 9.11
CA HIS A 118 -10.03 -13.32 9.43
C HIS A 118 -9.19 -13.02 8.20
N GLY A 119 -7.97 -12.56 8.37
CA GLY A 119 -7.03 -12.35 7.27
C GLY A 119 -5.62 -12.11 7.80
N THR A 120 -4.63 -12.07 6.92
CA THR A 120 -3.23 -11.92 7.32
C THR A 120 -2.61 -10.71 6.63
N ILE A 121 -1.90 -9.89 7.40
CA ILE A 121 -1.07 -8.79 6.90
C ILE A 121 0.39 -9.02 7.31
N TYR A 122 1.33 -8.34 6.66
CA TYR A 122 2.75 -8.45 6.98
C TYR A 122 3.35 -7.07 7.23
N LEU A 123 4.07 -6.88 8.33
CA LEU A 123 4.74 -5.60 8.59
C LEU A 123 5.84 -5.31 7.55
N ASP A 124 6.46 -6.36 7.02
CA ASP A 124 7.56 -6.34 6.06
C ASP A 124 7.12 -6.73 4.64
N LEU A 125 5.86 -6.42 4.27
CA LEU A 125 5.32 -6.72 2.94
C LEU A 125 6.00 -5.91 1.84
N MET A 126 6.23 -4.62 2.09
CA MET A 126 6.90 -3.74 1.15
C MET A 126 8.41 -3.94 1.21
N GLN A 127 9.07 -3.87 0.06
CA GLN A 127 10.52 -4.01 -0.04
C GLN A 127 11.21 -2.65 0.16
N ASP A 128 12.22 -2.60 1.03
CA ASP A 128 13.13 -1.46 1.06
C ASP A 128 14.06 -1.52 -0.16
N GLU A 129 14.07 -0.45 -0.97
CA GLU A 129 14.91 -0.35 -2.16
C GLU A 129 15.16 1.13 -2.52
N ASP A 130 16.24 1.38 -3.26
CA ASP A 130 16.48 2.67 -3.90
C ASP A 130 15.68 2.78 -5.20
N TYR A 131 14.43 3.22 -5.07
CA TYR A 131 13.50 3.33 -6.18
C TYR A 131 13.76 4.52 -7.11
N TYR A 132 14.45 5.56 -6.65
CA TYR A 132 14.60 6.82 -7.40
C TYR A 132 16.06 7.23 -7.62
N GLY A 133 17.02 6.39 -7.24
CA GLY A 133 18.46 6.67 -7.34
C GLY A 133 18.95 7.73 -6.34
N ARG A 134 18.22 7.94 -5.24
CA ARG A 134 18.51 8.95 -4.20
C ARG A 134 18.85 8.34 -2.84
N GLY A 135 18.74 7.02 -2.71
CA GLY A 135 18.94 6.29 -1.47
C GLY A 135 17.81 5.30 -1.22
N VAL A 136 17.99 4.42 -0.25
CA VAL A 136 16.99 3.39 0.09
C VAL A 136 15.76 4.03 0.73
N CYS A 137 14.59 3.75 0.18
CA CYS A 137 13.32 4.07 0.83
C CYS A 137 12.97 3.01 1.87
N HIS A 138 12.70 3.46 3.10
CA HIS A 138 12.32 2.63 4.22
C HIS A 138 10.80 2.62 4.40
N TRP A 139 10.19 1.45 4.24
CA TRP A 139 8.75 1.27 4.35
C TRP A 139 8.34 0.85 5.76
N GLU A 140 7.22 1.40 6.21
CA GLU A 140 6.52 0.95 7.41
C GLU A 140 5.03 0.74 7.14
N LEU A 141 4.45 -0.29 7.75
CA LEU A 141 3.00 -0.41 7.85
C LEU A 141 2.48 0.72 8.75
N THR A 142 1.51 1.51 8.28
CA THR A 142 0.90 2.60 9.06
C THR A 142 -0.49 2.27 9.58
N GLY A 143 -1.15 1.27 8.98
CA GLY A 143 -2.35 0.67 9.54
C GLY A 143 -3.10 -0.22 8.55
N THR A 144 -4.26 -0.70 8.97
CA THR A 144 -5.13 -1.54 8.14
C THR A 144 -6.54 -0.95 8.11
N ARG A 145 -7.15 -0.93 6.93
CA ARG A 145 -8.55 -0.56 6.70
C ARG A 145 -9.32 -1.77 6.22
N VAL A 146 -10.57 -1.88 6.66
CA VAL A 146 -11.53 -2.82 6.07
C VAL A 146 -12.57 -2.00 5.33
N SER A 147 -12.97 -2.42 4.15
CA SER A 147 -14.07 -1.88 3.38
C SER A 147 -15.24 -2.84 3.44
N LEU A 148 -16.40 -2.37 3.89
CA LEU A 148 -17.63 -3.15 3.94
C LEU A 148 -18.70 -2.48 3.08
N LYS A 149 -19.23 -3.23 2.12
CA LYS A 149 -20.35 -2.86 1.25
C LYS A 149 -21.42 -3.96 1.22
N ALA A 150 -22.68 -3.57 1.04
CA ALA A 150 -23.82 -4.49 1.07
C ALA A 150 -23.73 -5.53 -0.05
N THR A 151 -23.42 -5.08 -1.28
CA THR A 151 -23.20 -5.94 -2.45
C THR A 151 -21.88 -5.66 -3.16
N GLY A 152 -21.27 -4.50 -2.90
CA GLY A 152 -20.06 -4.04 -3.59
C GLY A 152 -20.34 -3.06 -4.73
N ALA A 153 -21.60 -2.66 -4.93
CA ALA A 153 -21.95 -1.69 -5.96
C ALA A 153 -21.31 -0.32 -5.67
N ALA A 154 -20.89 0.39 -6.73
CA ALA A 154 -20.21 1.67 -6.60
C ALA A 154 -21.04 2.74 -5.88
N ALA A 155 -22.37 2.69 -6.03
CA ALA A 155 -23.27 3.67 -5.42
C ALA A 155 -23.57 3.42 -3.94
N GLU A 156 -23.13 2.29 -3.37
CA GLU A 156 -23.35 1.95 -1.95
C GLU A 156 -22.42 2.75 -1.03
N THR A 157 -22.87 2.93 0.22
CA THR A 157 -22.02 3.43 1.30
C THR A 157 -20.89 2.44 1.55
N GLU A 158 -19.67 2.96 1.64
CA GLU A 158 -18.48 2.21 1.99
C GLU A 158 -18.13 2.47 3.46
N PHE A 159 -18.33 1.47 4.32
CA PHE A 159 -17.95 1.59 5.74
C PHE A 159 -16.48 1.19 5.90
N LEU A 160 -15.69 2.08 6.52
CA LEU A 160 -14.23 2.05 6.47
C LEU A 160 -13.57 2.02 7.87
N PRO A 161 -13.81 1.01 8.72
CA PRO A 161 -13.10 0.89 9.98
C PRO A 161 -11.59 0.75 9.76
N PHE A 162 -10.83 1.41 10.64
CA PHE A 162 -9.38 1.49 10.58
C PHE A 162 -8.75 1.03 11.89
N LEU A 163 -7.64 0.30 11.78
CA LEU A 163 -6.77 -0.10 12.87
C LEU A 163 -5.38 0.51 12.65
N ASP A 164 -4.98 1.40 13.55
CA ASP A 164 -3.69 2.10 13.50
C ASP A 164 -2.52 1.18 13.84
N PHE A 165 -1.35 1.42 13.25
CA PHE A 165 -0.14 0.64 13.52
C PHE A 165 0.17 0.47 15.01
N LYS A 166 0.01 1.50 15.84
CA LYS A 166 0.27 1.38 17.29
C LYS A 166 -0.65 0.36 17.97
N ASP A 167 -1.89 0.24 17.50
CA ASP A 167 -2.89 -0.67 18.03
C ASP A 167 -2.64 -2.11 17.49
N ILE A 168 -2.13 -2.23 16.25
CA ILE A 168 -1.63 -3.50 15.68
C ILE A 168 -0.49 -4.06 16.55
N ILE A 169 0.55 -3.26 16.81
CA ILE A 169 1.74 -3.70 17.55
C ILE A 169 1.41 -4.02 19.01
N SER A 170 0.50 -3.26 19.63
CA SER A 170 0.08 -3.52 21.01
C SER A 170 -0.98 -4.62 21.14
N GLY A 171 -1.52 -5.14 20.03
CA GLY A 171 -2.63 -6.09 20.02
C GLY A 171 -3.94 -5.51 20.55
N LYS A 172 -4.08 -4.18 20.56
CA LYS A 172 -5.24 -3.48 21.06
C LYS A 172 -6.32 -3.43 19.97
N PRO A 173 -7.57 -3.83 20.26
CA PRO A 173 -8.67 -3.69 19.30
C PRO A 173 -9.06 -2.22 19.10
N ALA A 174 -9.45 -1.88 17.87
CA ALA A 174 -10.15 -0.64 17.53
C ALA A 174 -11.61 -0.96 17.19
N THR A 175 -12.55 -0.32 17.87
CA THR A 175 -13.99 -0.43 17.59
C THR A 175 -14.49 0.90 17.08
N LEU A 176 -15.00 0.93 15.85
CA LEU A 176 -15.69 2.08 15.29
C LEU A 176 -17.20 1.80 15.20
N TYR A 177 -17.97 2.85 15.40
CA TYR A 177 -19.42 2.85 15.37
C TYR A 177 -19.92 3.57 14.13
N PHE A 178 -20.99 3.04 13.54
CA PHE A 178 -21.57 3.51 12.29
C PHE A 178 -23.09 3.58 12.45
N TRP A 179 -23.71 4.56 11.78
CA TRP A 179 -25.15 4.68 11.79
C TRP A 179 -25.79 3.72 10.79
N LYS A 180 -26.78 2.94 11.23
CA LYS A 180 -27.49 1.96 10.40
C LYS A 180 -28.23 2.59 9.21
N GLY A 181 -28.68 3.84 9.35
CA GLY A 181 -29.46 4.52 8.30
C GLY A 181 -28.67 4.77 7.01
N GLY A 182 -27.34 4.78 7.07
CA GLY A 182 -26.48 4.87 5.88
C GLY A 182 -26.34 3.56 5.11
N TYR A 183 -26.90 2.46 5.61
CA TYR A 183 -26.90 1.17 4.91
C TYR A 183 -28.20 0.96 4.12
N PRO A 184 -28.14 0.40 2.89
CA PRO A 184 -26.92 0.07 2.14
C PRO A 184 -26.31 1.28 1.43
N ARG A 185 -27.03 2.41 1.40
CA ARG A 185 -26.69 3.59 0.59
C ARG A 185 -27.23 4.87 1.22
N GLU A 186 -26.36 5.87 1.30
CA GLU A 186 -26.70 7.28 1.54
C GLU A 186 -27.11 7.99 0.22
N ASP A 187 -27.67 9.20 0.33
CA ASP A 187 -28.03 10.01 -0.83
C ASP A 187 -26.81 10.42 -1.69
N ILE A 188 -25.60 10.30 -1.13
CA ILE A 188 -24.33 10.57 -1.78
C ILE A 188 -23.76 9.27 -2.35
N GLU A 189 -23.45 9.25 -3.66
CA GLU A 189 -22.84 8.08 -4.29
C GLU A 189 -21.44 7.80 -3.76
N ASN A 190 -21.14 6.51 -3.54
CA ASN A 190 -19.85 6.04 -3.00
C ASN A 190 -19.44 6.78 -1.73
N TYR A 191 -20.41 7.05 -0.84
CA TYR A 191 -20.14 7.72 0.43
C TYR A 191 -19.19 6.89 1.28
N ALA A 192 -18.03 7.46 1.61
CA ALA A 192 -17.03 6.83 2.47
C ALA A 192 -17.33 7.19 3.93
N ASP A 193 -17.90 6.25 4.68
CA ASP A 193 -18.17 6.40 6.11
C ASP A 193 -17.01 5.86 6.93
N MET A 194 -16.28 6.75 7.61
CA MET A 194 -15.14 6.41 8.47
C MET A 194 -15.57 6.00 9.88
N GLY A 195 -16.84 6.19 10.24
CA GLY A 195 -17.37 5.93 11.58
C GLY A 195 -16.76 6.84 12.65
N LEU A 196 -17.17 6.62 13.90
CA LEU A 196 -16.62 7.32 15.07
C LEU A 196 -16.12 6.31 16.10
N SER A 197 -15.07 6.66 16.84
CA SER A 197 -14.48 5.78 17.87
C SER A 197 -15.32 5.68 19.15
N ASN A 198 -16.31 6.56 19.31
CA ASN A 198 -17.16 6.58 20.49
C ASN A 198 -18.63 6.79 20.09
N ALA A 199 -19.49 5.87 20.51
CA ALA A 199 -20.94 5.96 20.27
C ALA A 199 -21.56 7.24 20.84
N ALA A 200 -20.98 7.82 21.89
CA ALA A 200 -21.47 9.06 22.49
C ALA A 200 -21.30 10.29 21.57
N ASP A 201 -20.40 10.22 20.59
CA ASP A 201 -20.16 11.31 19.63
C ASP A 201 -21.28 11.41 18.58
N PHE A 202 -22.10 10.37 18.44
CA PHE A 202 -23.35 10.44 17.68
C PHE A 202 -24.42 11.23 18.46
N LYS A 203 -25.31 11.88 17.69
CA LYS A 203 -26.51 12.52 18.24
C LYS A 203 -27.30 11.51 19.09
N PRO A 204 -27.85 11.91 20.26
CA PRO A 204 -28.52 10.99 21.18
C PRO A 204 -29.56 10.07 20.53
N GLU A 205 -30.35 10.62 19.60
CA GLU A 205 -31.40 9.90 18.88
C GLU A 205 -30.88 8.80 17.93
N LEU A 206 -29.59 8.82 17.56
CA LEU A 206 -29.00 7.83 16.65
C LEU A 206 -28.29 6.69 17.40
N ARG A 207 -28.06 6.82 18.71
CA ARG A 207 -27.16 5.91 19.46
C ARG A 207 -27.68 4.47 19.55
N GLU A 208 -28.99 4.28 19.55
CA GLU A 208 -29.63 2.95 19.51
C GLU A 208 -29.65 2.36 18.07
N GLU A 209 -29.45 3.21 17.07
CA GLU A 209 -29.41 2.87 15.65
C GLU A 209 -27.97 2.72 15.14
N LEU A 210 -27.04 2.36 16.03
CA LEU A 210 -25.65 2.10 15.66
C LEU A 210 -25.39 0.60 15.48
N PHE A 211 -24.52 0.30 14.54
CA PHE A 211 -23.78 -0.96 14.49
C PHE A 211 -22.30 -0.65 14.72
N SER A 212 -21.50 -1.67 15.02
CA SER A 212 -20.06 -1.46 15.23
C SER A 212 -19.23 -2.49 14.50
N VAL A 213 -18.03 -2.07 14.13
CA VAL A 213 -16.99 -2.96 13.59
C VAL A 213 -15.76 -2.86 14.47
N THR A 214 -15.30 -4.00 14.97
CA THR A 214 -14.09 -4.12 15.75
C THR A 214 -13.02 -4.82 14.93
N VAL A 215 -11.86 -4.19 14.78
CA VAL A 215 -10.69 -4.75 14.11
C VAL A 215 -9.59 -4.91 15.15
N VAL A 216 -8.93 -6.07 15.14
CA VAL A 216 -7.77 -6.35 15.97
C VAL A 216 -6.77 -7.15 15.17
N ALA A 217 -5.48 -6.93 15.41
CA ALA A 217 -4.41 -7.71 14.84
C ALA A 217 -3.55 -8.32 15.95
N LYS A 218 -3.03 -9.52 15.73
CA LYS A 218 -2.07 -10.18 16.63
C LYS A 218 -0.97 -10.81 15.82
N GLU A 219 0.26 -10.77 16.34
CA GLU A 219 1.38 -11.46 15.71
C GLU A 219 1.01 -12.94 15.49
N ALA A 220 1.21 -13.41 14.25
CA ALA A 220 0.94 -14.79 13.91
C ALA A 220 1.94 -15.69 14.65
N ARG A 221 1.43 -16.74 15.30
CA ARG A 221 2.31 -17.71 15.95
C ARG A 221 2.95 -18.61 14.89
N PRO A 222 4.25 -18.94 15.01
CA PRO A 222 4.90 -19.93 14.16
C PRO A 222 4.25 -21.31 14.20
#